data_AF-A0AA43FDE3-F1
#
_entry.id   AF-A0AA43FDE3-F1
#
_cell.length_a   1.000
_cell.length_b   1.000
_cell.length_c   1.000
_cell.angle_alpha   90.00
_cell.angle_beta   90.00
_cell.angle_gamma   90.00
#
_symmetry.space_group_name_H-M   'P 1'
#
loop_
_entity.id
_entity.type
_entity.pdbx_description
1 polymer ?
#
loop_
_entity_poly.entity_id
_entity_poly.type
_entity_poly.pdbx_seq_one_letter_code
_entity_poly.pdbx_strand_id
1 'polypeptide(L)'
;MAGVKRPVVENIESTARDHLANERTFLAWVRTALAVVGLGVLVGKLVESDGIVAELLGLLMIAFGAGMLIYGITRFERVTELLDEHKFASARRGPLVLAALGVIISLGAAVLLLV
;
A
#
# COMPACT_ATOMS: atom_id res chain seq x y z
N MET A 1 5.49 -6.15 28.47
CA MET A 1 5.12 -5.33 27.31
C MET A 1 5.57 -3.91 27.58
N ALA A 2 6.82 -3.58 27.22
CA ALA A 2 7.36 -2.24 27.41
C ALA A 2 6.71 -1.32 26.37
N GLY A 3 5.94 -0.34 26.82
CA GLY A 3 5.39 0.68 25.94
C GLY A 3 6.55 1.39 25.26
N VAL A 4 6.63 1.27 23.93
CA VAL A 4 7.52 2.06 23.11
C VAL A 4 7.14 3.53 23.35
N LYS A 5 7.86 4.20 24.25
CA LYS A 5 7.76 5.65 24.40
C LYS A 5 8.32 6.23 23.12
N ARG A 6 7.43 6.56 22.19
CA ARG A 6 7.80 7.31 21.00
C ARG A 6 8.47 8.60 21.48
N PRO A 7 9.65 8.96 20.97
CA PRO A 7 10.27 10.22 21.34
C PRO A 7 9.25 11.33 21.03
N VAL A 8 8.90 12.11 22.05
CA VAL A 8 8.14 13.34 21.86
C VAL A 8 9.15 14.34 21.34
N VAL A 9 9.25 14.43 20.01
CA VAL A 9 10.18 15.35 19.35
C VAL A 9 9.70 16.77 19.63
N GLU A 10 10.61 17.62 20.13
CA GLU A 10 10.35 19.04 20.32
C GLU A 10 9.98 19.65 18.97
N ASN A 11 8.93 20.50 18.92
CA ASN A 11 8.44 21.07 17.67
C ASN A 11 9.36 22.22 17.20
N ILE A 12 10.60 21.85 16.90
CA ILE A 12 11.62 22.68 16.28
C ILE A 12 11.42 22.48 14.77
N GLU A 13 11.16 23.58 14.04
CA GLU A 13 10.91 23.58 12.58
C GLU A 13 9.71 22.74 12.09
N SER A 14 9.76 22.19 10.86
CA SER A 14 8.69 21.46 10.19
C SER A 14 8.55 19.99 10.62
N THR A 15 9.31 19.53 11.60
CA THR A 15 9.41 18.11 11.99
C THR A 15 8.05 17.49 12.28
N ALA A 16 7.24 18.10 13.15
CA ALA A 16 5.90 17.59 13.46
C ALA A 16 5.00 17.53 12.21
N ARG A 17 5.12 18.50 11.29
CA ARG A 17 4.36 18.54 10.03
C ARG A 17 4.78 17.40 9.10
N ASP A 18 6.07 17.10 9.02
CA ASP A 18 6.62 16.08 8.12
C ASP A 18 6.31 14.66 8.60
N HIS A 19 6.36 14.41 9.91
CA HIS A 19 5.89 13.13 10.48
C HIS A 19 4.38 12.93 10.25
N LEU A 20 3.55 13.96 10.48
CA LEU A 20 2.11 13.88 10.20
C LEU A 20 1.83 13.67 8.70
N ALA A 21 2.67 14.21 7.81
CA ALA A 21 2.57 13.96 6.37
C ALA A 21 2.92 12.51 6.00
N ASN A 22 3.94 11.94 6.65
CA ASN A 22 4.30 10.54 6.50
C ASN A 22 3.19 9.61 6.98
N GLU A 23 2.61 9.89 8.16
CA GLU A 23 1.46 9.14 8.68
C GLU A 23 0.25 9.18 7.73
N ARG A 24 -0.08 10.36 7.18
CA ARG A 24 -1.16 10.46 6.16
C ARG A 24 -0.88 9.60 4.93
N THR A 25 0.37 9.58 4.47
CA THR A 25 0.76 8.79 3.29
C THR A 25 0.68 7.30 3.60
N PHE A 26 1.12 6.88 4.79
CA PHE A 26 0.97 5.51 5.26
C PHE A 26 -0.50 5.08 5.34
N LEU A 27 -1.37 5.91 5.92
CA LEU A 27 -2.80 5.62 6.00
C LEU A 27 -3.47 5.55 4.62
N ALA A 28 -2.97 6.31 3.64
CA ALA A 28 -3.41 6.17 2.25
C ALA A 28 -3.03 4.80 1.68
N TRP A 29 -1.80 4.32 1.90
CA TRP A 29 -1.37 2.96 1.51
C TRP A 29 -2.21 1.87 2.17
N VAL A 30 -2.50 2.00 3.47
CA VAL A 30 -3.37 1.05 4.19
C VAL A 30 -4.75 1.01 3.54
N ARG A 31 -5.35 2.17 3.29
CA ARG A 31 -6.69 2.26 2.68
C ARG A 31 -6.73 1.60 1.30
N THR A 32 -5.78 1.92 0.43
CA THR A 32 -5.76 1.36 -0.93
C THR A 32 -5.47 -0.13 -0.94
N ALA A 33 -4.57 -0.60 -0.07
CA ALA A 33 -4.30 -2.02 0.10
C ALA A 33 -5.55 -2.79 0.52
N LEU A 34 -6.28 -2.30 1.54
CA LEU A 34 -7.50 -2.95 2.02
C LEU A 34 -8.61 -2.95 0.96
N ALA A 35 -8.77 -1.85 0.23
CA ALA A 35 -9.72 -1.79 -0.87
C ALA A 35 -9.42 -2.83 -1.95
N VAL A 36 -8.15 -2.96 -2.35
CA VAL A 36 -7.72 -3.94 -3.36
C VAL A 36 -7.86 -5.38 -2.86
N VAL A 37 -7.52 -5.67 -1.60
CA VAL A 37 -7.74 -6.99 -1.00
C VAL A 37 -9.24 -7.32 -0.99
N GLY A 38 -10.09 -6.38 -0.58
CA GLY A 38 -11.54 -6.55 -0.59
C GLY A 38 -12.10 -6.83 -1.98
N LEU A 39 -11.61 -6.10 -3.00
CA LEU A 39 -11.96 -6.37 -4.41
C LEU A 39 -11.48 -7.75 -4.86
N GLY A 40 -10.29 -8.20 -4.46
CA GLY A 40 -9.80 -9.53 -4.78
C GLY A 40 -10.66 -10.64 -4.17
N VAL A 41 -11.11 -10.47 -2.92
CA VAL A 41 -12.07 -11.40 -2.29
C VAL A 41 -13.41 -11.41 -3.01
N LEU A 42 -13.94 -10.22 -3.36
CA LEU A 42 -15.18 -10.07 -4.13
C LEU A 42 -15.07 -10.80 -5.47
N VAL A 43 -14.00 -10.59 -6.22
CA VAL A 43 -13.75 -11.24 -7.52
C VAL A 43 -13.63 -12.76 -7.36
N GLY A 44 -12.84 -13.24 -6.39
CA GLY A 44 -12.61 -14.68 -6.20
C GLY A 44 -13.79 -15.45 -5.61
N LYS A 45 -14.85 -14.78 -5.11
CA LYS A 45 -15.99 -15.44 -4.44
C LYS A 45 -17.35 -15.15 -5.05
N LEU A 46 -17.55 -13.97 -5.65
CA LEU A 46 -18.88 -13.50 -6.07
C LEU A 46 -19.01 -13.36 -7.58
N VAL A 47 -17.92 -13.49 -8.34
CA VAL A 47 -18.00 -13.63 -9.80
C VAL A 47 -18.42 -15.07 -10.08
N GLU A 48 -19.66 -15.25 -10.55
CA GLU A 48 -20.18 -16.52 -11.08
C GLU A 48 -19.46 -16.86 -12.39
N SER A 49 -18.20 -17.27 -12.28
CA SER A 49 -17.37 -17.77 -13.37
C SER A 49 -16.89 -19.15 -12.96
N ASP A 50 -17.27 -20.18 -13.72
CA ASP A 50 -16.85 -21.60 -13.55
C ASP A 50 -15.38 -21.83 -13.92
N GLY A 51 -14.47 -20.96 -13.46
CA GLY A 51 -13.12 -20.91 -13.97
C GLY A 51 -12.09 -20.59 -12.90
N ILE A 52 -11.02 -21.38 -12.90
CA ILE A 52 -9.74 -21.13 -12.21
C ILE A 52 -9.23 -19.69 -12.39
N VAL A 53 -9.65 -19.01 -13.46
CA VAL A 53 -9.30 -17.62 -13.79
C VAL A 53 -9.78 -16.63 -12.72
N ALA A 54 -11.04 -16.71 -12.28
CA ALA A 54 -11.58 -15.76 -11.29
C ALA A 54 -10.93 -15.94 -9.92
N GLU A 55 -10.67 -17.20 -9.53
CA GLU A 55 -9.94 -17.53 -8.30
C GLU A 55 -8.49 -17.02 -8.34
N LEU A 56 -7.77 -17.28 -9.45
CA LEU A 56 -6.41 -16.79 -9.65
C LEU A 56 -6.34 -15.25 -9.67
N LEU A 57 -7.30 -14.59 -10.31
CA LEU A 57 -7.38 -13.14 -10.36
C LEU A 57 -7.63 -12.55 -8.98
N GLY A 58 -8.59 -13.12 -8.23
CA GLY A 58 -8.86 -12.74 -6.85
C GLY A 58 -7.63 -12.90 -5.96
N LEU A 59 -6.92 -14.03 -6.08
CA LEU A 59 -5.68 -14.30 -5.35
C LEU A 59 -4.57 -13.30 -5.72
N LEU A 60 -4.40 -12.97 -7.01
CA LEU A 60 -3.45 -11.98 -7.49
C LEU A 60 -3.75 -10.59 -6.92
N MET A 61 -5.01 -10.18 -6.88
CA MET A 61 -5.42 -8.90 -6.29
C MET A 61 -5.16 -8.88 -4.79
N ILE A 62 -5.46 -9.96 -4.06
CA ILE A 62 -5.16 -10.08 -2.63
C ILE A 62 -3.65 -9.99 -2.38
N ALA A 63 -2.85 -10.72 -3.15
CA ALA A 63 -1.39 -10.70 -3.05
C ALA A 63 -0.81 -9.32 -3.35
N PHE A 64 -1.32 -8.64 -4.38
CA PHE A 64 -0.91 -7.29 -4.72
C PHE A 64 -1.27 -6.28 -3.62
N GLY A 65 -2.48 -6.36 -3.08
CA GLY A 65 -2.92 -5.55 -1.94
C GLY A 65 -2.04 -5.76 -0.70
N ALA A 66 -1.70 -7.01 -0.38
CA ALA A 66 -0.75 -7.33 0.69
C ALA A 66 0.65 -6.75 0.43
N GLY A 67 1.13 -6.84 -0.82
CA GLY A 67 2.39 -6.23 -1.25
C GLY A 67 2.42 -4.71 -1.09
N MET A 68 1.32 -4.02 -1.44
CA MET A 68 1.18 -2.58 -1.21
C MET A 68 1.23 -2.23 0.29
N LEU A 69 0.62 -3.04 1.15
CA LEU A 69 0.64 -2.83 2.60
C LEU A 69 2.07 -2.98 3.16
N ILE A 70 2.78 -4.03 2.76
CA ILE A 70 4.18 -4.26 3.14
C ILE A 70 5.06 -3.09 2.67
N TYR A 71 4.85 -2.62 1.44
CA TYR A 71 5.55 -1.44 0.93
C TYR A 71 5.22 -0.19 1.76
N GLY A 72 3.95 0.03 2.11
CA GLY A 72 3.52 1.15 2.94
C GLY A 72 4.19 1.16 4.31
N ILE A 73 4.28 0.00 4.98
CA ILE A 73 4.94 -0.17 6.28
C ILE A 73 6.44 0.14 6.17
N THR A 74 7.14 -0.54 5.25
CA THR A 74 8.60 -0.36 5.08
C THR A 74 8.96 1.05 4.65
N ARG A 75 8.11 1.71 3.84
CA ARG A 75 8.29 3.11 3.46
C ARG A 75 8.06 4.04 4.63
N PHE A 76 7.03 3.81 5.44
CA PHE A 76 6.74 4.61 6.63
C PHE A 76 7.91 4.61 7.61
N GLU A 77 8.41 3.42 7.96
CA GLU A 77 9.54 3.26 8.89
C GLU A 77 10.79 3.95 8.35
N ARG A 78 11.16 3.72 7.08
CA ARG A 78 12.32 4.36 6.46
C ARG A 78 12.21 5.88 6.42
N VAL A 79 11.03 6.44 6.16
CA VAL A 79 10.85 7.90 6.16
C VAL A 79 10.96 8.45 7.57
N THR A 80 10.36 7.79 8.56
CA THR A 80 10.44 8.22 9.96
C THR A 80 11.89 8.26 10.43
N GLU A 81 12.67 7.21 10.17
CA GLU A 81 14.10 7.15 10.51
C GLU A 81 14.91 8.26 9.81
N LEU A 82 14.63 8.52 8.53
CA LEU A 82 15.28 9.62 7.81
C LEU A 82 14.90 10.99 8.37
N LEU A 83 13.62 11.20 8.72
CA LEU A 83 13.15 12.45 9.31
C LEU A 83 13.76 12.68 10.70
N ASP A 84 13.89 11.63 11.51
CA ASP A 84 14.58 11.68 12.81
C ASP A 84 16.06 12.08 12.65
N GLU A 85 16.72 11.62 11.57
CA GLU A 85 18.07 12.03 11.18
C GLU A 85 18.15 13.40 10.48
N HIS A 86 17.03 14.14 10.36
CA HIS A 86 16.94 15.41 9.61
C HIS A 86 17.32 15.27 8.12
N LYS A 87 17.06 14.10 7.52
CA LYS A 87 17.34 13.76 6.12
C LYS A 87 16.05 13.42 5.38
N PHE A 88 16.06 13.55 4.05
CA PHE A 88 14.95 13.08 3.21
C PHE A 88 15.46 12.46 1.91
N ALA A 89 15.02 11.23 1.63
CA ALA A 89 15.27 10.54 0.36
C ALA A 89 13.97 10.42 -0.45
N SER A 90 13.99 11.00 -1.65
CA SER A 90 12.87 10.91 -2.61
C SER A 90 12.80 9.51 -3.22
N ALA A 91 11.85 8.70 -2.76
CA ALA A 91 11.62 7.36 -3.28
C ALA A 91 10.71 7.41 -4.53
N ARG A 92 11.28 7.63 -5.71
CA ARG A 92 10.52 7.72 -6.98
C ARG A 92 10.11 6.35 -7.54
N ARG A 93 10.99 5.36 -7.47
CA ARG A 93 10.81 4.06 -8.18
C ARG A 93 9.73 3.17 -7.57
N GLY A 94 9.67 3.08 -6.23
CA GLY A 94 8.72 2.20 -5.54
C GLY A 94 7.26 2.46 -5.88
N PRO A 95 6.73 3.69 -5.68
CA PRO A 95 5.34 4.01 -5.96
C PRO A 95 5.01 3.87 -7.45
N LEU A 96 5.94 4.21 -8.35
CA LEU A 96 5.77 4.06 -9.80
C LEU A 96 5.62 2.58 -10.21
N VAL A 97 6.43 1.70 -9.64
CA VAL A 97 6.33 0.25 -9.93
C VAL A 97 4.99 -0.30 -9.44
N LEU A 98 4.56 0.06 -8.22
CA LEU A 98 3.26 -0.38 -7.71
C LEU A 98 2.10 0.18 -8.54
N ALA A 99 2.17 1.44 -8.97
CA ALA A 99 1.16 2.02 -9.85
C ALA A 99 1.08 1.28 -11.20
N ALA A 100 2.23 1.00 -11.82
CA ALA A 100 2.28 0.26 -13.07
C ALA A 100 1.72 -1.16 -12.93
N LEU A 101 2.09 -1.88 -11.87
CA LEU A 101 1.54 -3.21 -11.57
C LEU A 101 0.03 -3.16 -11.33
N GLY A 102 -0.45 -2.17 -10.59
CA GLY A 102 -1.88 -1.97 -10.35
C GLY A 102 -2.66 -1.73 -11.64
N VAL A 103 -2.12 -0.94 -12.57
CA VAL A 103 -2.70 -0.73 -13.90
C VAL A 103 -2.74 -2.04 -14.69
N ILE A 104 -1.65 -2.81 -14.72
CA ILE A 104 -1.58 -4.08 -15.45
C ILE A 104 -2.63 -5.08 -14.91
N ILE A 105 -2.72 -5.23 -13.59
CA ILE A 105 -3.69 -6.11 -12.95
C ILE A 105 -5.12 -5.66 -13.25
N SER A 106 -5.39 -4.35 -13.20
CA SER A 106 -6.72 -3.80 -13.48
C SER A 106 -7.14 -4.00 -14.94
N LEU A 107 -6.22 -3.79 -15.89
CA LEU A 107 -6.48 -4.03 -17.31
C LEU A 107 -6.69 -5.53 -17.60
N GLY A 108 -5.87 -6.40 -17.01
CA GLY A 108 -6.03 -7.85 -17.13
C GLY A 108 -7.39 -8.32 -16.59
N ALA A 109 -7.80 -7.81 -15.42
CA ALA A 109 -9.11 -8.07 -14.84
C ALA A 109 -10.24 -7.62 -15.79
N ALA A 110 -10.16 -6.41 -16.33
CA ALA A 110 -11.18 -5.86 -17.22
C ALA A 110 -11.32 -6.67 -18.52
N VAL A 111 -10.20 -7.05 -19.14
CA VAL A 111 -10.22 -7.87 -20.37
C VAL A 111 -10.88 -9.23 -20.10
N LEU A 112 -10.51 -9.89 -19.00
CA LEU A 112 -11.05 -11.20 -18.65
C LEU A 112 -12.54 -11.18 -18.29
N LEU A 113 -13.06 -10.06 -17.79
CA LEU A 113 -14.49 -9.90 -17.48
C LEU A 113 -15.34 -9.56 -18.71
N LEU A 114 -14.74 -9.05 -19.79
CA LEU A 114 -15.46 -8.63 -21.00
C LEU A 114 -15.49 -9.70 -22.10
N VAL A 115 -14.71 -10.77 -21.95
CA VAL A 115 -14.65 -11.93 -22.85
C VAL A 115 -15.52 -13.04 -22.30
#